data_AF-A0A2S9AIH2-F1
#
_entry.id   AF-A0A2S9AIH2-F1
#
_cell.length_a   1.000
_cell.length_b   1.000
_cell.length_c   1.000
_cell.angle_alpha   90.00
_cell.angle_beta   90.00
_cell.angle_gamma   90.00
#
_symmetry.space_group_name_H-M   'P 1'
#
loop_
_entity.id
_entity.type
_entity.pdbx_description
1 polymer ?
#
loop_
_entity_poly.entity_id
_entity_poly.type
_entity_poly.pdbx_seq_one_letter_code
_entity_poly.pdbx_strand_id
1 'polypeptide(L)'
;MPGAVPPEWTQIDLTSRRGAVGQRITAGLLVASGVIGFAVSVPALFGWWWSLVLLGFACLLIVLLGIGLWINAGVSAHATITLKETGVPVDLPVVAAFETTDESVRYQLQLRLPEPAGGQEYLVHSCGYHGCVAAGRAAPHAELPVLLDATRKTWGVIHGSNVS
;
A
#
# COMPACT_ATOMS: atom_id res chain seq x y z
N MET A 1 29.01 -19.98 -13.45
CA MET A 1 28.32 -18.73 -13.87
C MET A 1 27.48 -18.29 -12.69
N PRO A 2 27.73 -17.13 -12.06
CA PRO A 2 26.87 -16.63 -11.00
C PRO A 2 25.48 -16.35 -11.60
N GLY A 3 24.48 -17.11 -11.17
CA GLY A 3 23.10 -16.98 -11.64
C GLY A 3 22.56 -15.61 -11.26
N ALA A 4 22.05 -14.87 -12.25
CA ALA A 4 21.30 -13.65 -11.99
C ALA A 4 20.11 -14.00 -11.08
N VAL A 5 20.00 -13.31 -9.94
CA VAL A 5 18.80 -13.41 -9.10
C VAL A 5 17.62 -12.97 -9.98
N PRO A 6 16.61 -13.82 -10.18
CA PRO A 6 15.46 -13.43 -10.99
C PRO A 6 14.83 -12.19 -10.35
N PRO A 7 14.38 -11.20 -11.16
CA PRO A 7 13.77 -10.00 -10.63
C PRO A 7 12.58 -10.39 -9.76
N GLU A 8 12.62 -9.98 -8.49
CA GLU A 8 11.56 -10.25 -7.53
C GLU A 8 10.28 -9.55 -7.97
N TRP A 9 9.17 -10.29 -7.98
CA TRP A 9 7.87 -9.73 -8.33
C TRP A 9 7.44 -8.73 -7.27
N THR A 10 7.12 -7.50 -7.68
CA THR A 10 6.69 -6.44 -6.77
C THR A 10 5.18 -6.40 -6.66
N GLN A 11 4.65 -6.58 -5.44
CA GLN A 11 3.22 -6.42 -5.17
C GLN A 11 2.86 -4.93 -5.13
N ILE A 12 1.83 -4.55 -5.88
CA ILE A 12 1.18 -3.25 -5.85
C ILE A 12 -0.17 -3.43 -5.18
N ASP A 13 -0.35 -2.80 -4.03
CA ASP A 13 -1.64 -2.75 -3.36
C ASP A 13 -2.58 -1.85 -4.16
N LEU A 14 -3.55 -2.48 -4.84
CA LEU A 14 -4.55 -1.79 -5.63
C LEU A 14 -5.41 -0.94 -4.70
N THR A 15 -4.99 0.31 -4.51
CA THR A 15 -5.66 1.22 -3.59
C THR A 15 -7.00 1.63 -4.20
N SER A 16 -8.09 1.55 -3.43
CA SER A 16 -9.35 2.14 -3.87
C SER A 16 -9.17 3.67 -4.04
N ARG A 17 -9.82 4.27 -5.05
CA ARG A 17 -9.80 5.74 -5.24
C ARG A 17 -10.16 6.48 -3.95
N ARG A 18 -11.08 5.91 -3.16
CA ARG A 18 -11.53 6.48 -1.87
C ARG A 18 -10.43 6.49 -0.82
N GLY A 19 -9.60 5.44 -0.75
CA GLY A 19 -8.47 5.35 0.18
C GLY A 19 -7.40 6.40 -0.11
N ALA A 20 -7.02 6.54 -1.39
CA ALA A 20 -6.04 7.55 -1.82
C ALA A 20 -6.54 9.00 -1.58
N VAL A 21 -7.82 9.26 -1.83
CA VAL A 21 -8.44 10.57 -1.54
C VAL A 21 -8.48 10.84 -0.03
N GLY A 22 -8.85 9.86 0.78
CA GLY A 22 -8.86 9.99 2.24
C GLY A 22 -7.47 10.33 2.79
N GLN A 23 -6.42 9.62 2.34
CA GLN A 23 -5.04 9.91 2.75
C GLN A 23 -4.59 11.33 2.38
N ARG A 24 -4.93 11.81 1.18
CA ARG A 24 -4.63 13.18 0.76
C ARG A 24 -5.37 14.22 1.60
N ILE A 25 -6.65 14.01 1.90
CA ILE A 25 -7.42 14.93 2.76
C ILE A 25 -6.80 14.98 4.16
N THR A 26 -6.51 13.83 4.78
CA THR A 26 -5.88 13.77 6.10
C THR A 26 -4.51 14.44 6.10
N ALA A 27 -3.70 14.20 5.06
CA ALA A 27 -2.41 14.86 4.88
C ALA A 27 -2.55 16.39 4.79
N GLY A 28 -3.51 16.89 3.99
CA GLY A 28 -3.79 18.32 3.87
C GLY A 28 -4.23 18.95 5.18
N LEU A 29 -5.10 18.28 5.94
CA LEU A 29 -5.56 18.74 7.25
C LEU A 29 -4.42 18.79 8.28
N LEU A 30 -3.51 17.82 8.26
CA LEU A 30 -2.32 17.82 9.13
C LEU A 30 -1.40 19.00 8.82
N VAL A 31 -1.10 19.23 7.53
CA VAL A 31 -0.26 20.37 7.14
C VAL A 31 -0.92 21.69 7.54
N ALA A 32 -2.23 21.84 7.27
CA ALA A 32 -2.97 23.05 7.63
C ALA A 32 -2.99 23.29 9.14
N SER A 33 -3.22 22.25 9.96
CA SER A 33 -3.25 22.40 11.41
C SER A 33 -1.88 22.77 11.99
N GLY A 34 -0.79 22.20 11.47
CA GLY A 34 0.57 22.58 11.86
C GLY A 34 0.88 24.05 11.56
N VAL A 35 0.57 24.52 10.34
CA VAL A 35 0.82 25.90 9.92
C VAL A 35 -0.05 26.90 10.68
N ILE A 36 -1.36 26.66 10.78
CA ILE A 36 -2.30 27.55 11.48
C ILE A 36 -1.98 27.57 12.97
N GLY A 37 -1.74 26.41 13.58
CA GLY A 37 -1.39 26.29 15.00
C GLY A 37 -0.14 27.08 15.35
N PHE A 38 0.89 27.03 14.50
CA PHE A 38 2.09 27.84 14.69
C PHE A 38 1.78 29.33 14.55
N ALA A 39 1.14 29.75 13.46
CA ALA A 39 0.87 31.16 13.17
C ALA A 39 0.02 31.84 14.25
N VAL A 40 -1.00 31.15 14.77
CA VAL A 40 -1.89 31.67 15.82
C VAL A 40 -1.19 31.76 17.18
N SER A 41 -0.22 30.89 17.46
CA SER A 41 0.45 30.82 18.76
C SER A 41 1.64 31.78 18.88
N VAL A 42 2.22 32.24 17.77
CA VAL A 42 3.38 33.15 17.75
C VAL A 42 3.14 34.43 18.58
N PRO A 43 2.01 35.16 18.44
CA PRO A 43 1.76 36.37 19.22
C PRO A 43 1.65 36.09 20.73
N ALA A 44 1.11 34.93 21.12
CA ALA A 44 0.87 34.58 22.51
C ALA A 44 2.14 34.13 23.25
N LEU A 45 3.12 33.58 22.54
CA LEU A 45 4.34 32.99 23.10
C LEU A 45 5.59 33.86 22.89
N PHE A 46 5.42 35.08 22.38
CA PHE A 46 6.53 35.97 22.01
C PHE A 46 7.49 36.28 23.18
N GLY A 47 6.99 36.26 24.43
CA GLY A 47 7.81 36.46 25.64
C GLY A 47 8.62 35.24 26.09
N TRP A 48 8.32 34.03 25.59
CA TRP A 48 8.99 32.79 25.96
C TRP A 48 9.56 32.07 24.73
N TRP A 49 10.77 32.48 24.35
CA TRP A 49 11.44 32.02 23.12
C TRP A 49 11.57 30.49 23.03
N TRP A 50 11.80 29.78 24.15
CA TRP A 50 11.93 28.32 24.16
C TRP A 50 10.61 27.61 23.84
N SER A 51 9.46 28.19 24.22
CA SER A 51 8.14 27.66 23.88
C SER A 51 7.84 27.78 22.38
N LEU A 52 8.30 28.86 21.75
CA LEU A 52 8.23 29.02 20.29
C LEU A 52 9.08 28.00 19.55
N VAL A 53 10.28 27.68 20.06
CA VAL A 53 11.16 26.65 19.47
C VAL A 53 10.52 25.27 19.56
N LEU A 54 10.00 24.88 20.74
CA LEU A 54 9.33 23.58 20.91
C LEU A 54 8.06 23.47 20.06
N LEU A 55 7.23 24.52 20.03
CA LEU A 55 6.04 24.56 19.19
C LEU A 55 6.39 24.49 17.71
N GLY A 56 7.38 25.27 17.27
CA GLY A 56 7.86 25.25 15.89
C GLY A 56 8.33 23.86 15.48
N PHE A 57 9.06 23.17 16.35
CA PHE A 57 9.48 21.79 16.10
C PHE A 57 8.29 20.82 16.01
N ALA A 58 7.31 20.92 16.91
CA ALA A 58 6.11 20.09 16.87
C ALA A 58 5.29 20.32 15.58
N CYS A 59 5.06 21.58 15.20
CA CYS A 59 4.36 21.93 13.97
C CYS A 59 5.13 21.46 12.73
N LEU A 60 6.45 21.59 12.72
CA LEU A 60 7.30 21.08 11.64
C LEU A 60 7.15 19.56 11.49
N LEU A 61 7.18 18.81 12.59
CA LEU A 61 6.98 17.35 12.55
C LEU A 61 5.62 16.99 11.93
N ILE A 62 4.54 17.66 12.34
CA ILE A 62 3.20 17.44 11.78
C ILE A 62 3.18 17.71 10.27
N VAL A 63 3.80 18.80 9.83
CA VAL A 63 3.88 19.16 8.40
C VAL A 63 4.67 18.10 7.62
N LEU A 64 5.81 17.65 8.13
CA LEU A 64 6.63 16.62 7.49
C LEU A 64 5.86 15.29 7.37
N LEU A 65 5.12 14.89 8.41
CA LEU A 65 4.27 13.71 8.38
C LEU A 65 3.16 13.85 7.32
N GLY A 66 2.50 15.01 7.27
CA GLY A 66 1.48 15.30 6.25
C GLY A 66 2.03 15.22 4.82
N ILE A 67 3.20 15.83 4.57
CA ILE A 67 3.86 15.78 3.26
C ILE A 67 4.24 14.33 2.90
N GLY A 68 4.81 13.57 3.84
CA GLY A 68 5.16 12.17 3.64
C GLY A 68 3.95 11.32 3.24
N LEU A 69 2.82 11.50 3.92
CA LEU A 69 1.56 10.83 3.59
C LEU A 69 1.04 11.24 2.20
N TRP A 70 1.15 12.53 1.85
CA TRP A 70 0.72 13.03 0.54
C TRP A 70 1.52 12.42 -0.61
N ILE A 71 2.85 12.40 -0.47
CA ILE A 71 3.77 11.81 -1.47
C ILE A 71 3.50 10.32 -1.60
N ASN A 72 3.43 9.59 -0.48
CA ASN A 72 3.18 8.15 -0.48
C ASN A 72 1.85 7.81 -1.18
N ALA A 73 0.77 8.52 -0.86
CA ALA A 73 -0.51 8.37 -1.55
C ALA A 73 -0.42 8.65 -3.06
N GLY A 74 0.45 9.60 -3.47
CA GLY A 74 0.74 9.88 -4.87
C GLY A 74 1.46 8.72 -5.58
N VAL A 75 2.51 8.18 -4.98
CA VAL A 75 3.29 7.07 -5.53
C VAL A 75 2.43 5.81 -5.65
N SER A 76 1.67 5.46 -4.59
CA SER A 76 0.76 4.30 -4.62
C SER A 76 -0.34 4.46 -5.67
N ALA A 77 -0.89 5.67 -5.83
CA ALA A 77 -1.88 5.95 -6.86
C ALA A 77 -1.29 5.80 -8.27
N HIS A 78 -0.08 6.32 -8.52
CA HIS A 78 0.59 6.19 -9.80
C HIS A 78 0.86 4.72 -10.13
N ALA A 79 1.45 3.96 -9.19
CA ALA A 79 1.72 2.53 -9.38
C ALA A 79 0.44 1.73 -9.65
N THR A 80 -0.66 2.05 -8.94
CA THR A 80 -1.97 1.43 -9.17
C THR A 80 -2.51 1.76 -10.57
N ILE A 81 -2.42 3.01 -11.02
CA ILE A 81 -2.86 3.42 -12.35
C ILE A 81 -2.05 2.70 -13.43
N THR A 82 -0.72 2.72 -13.31
CA THR A 82 0.18 2.03 -14.24
C THR A 82 -0.16 0.55 -14.35
N LEU A 83 -0.34 -0.15 -13.22
CA LEU A 83 -0.71 -1.57 -13.23
C LEU A 83 -2.11 -1.82 -13.79
N LYS A 84 -3.07 -0.90 -13.61
CA LYS A 84 -4.40 -1.01 -14.24
C LYS A 84 -4.38 -0.79 -15.74
N GLU A 85 -3.45 0.02 -16.24
CA GLU A 85 -3.31 0.31 -17.67
C GLU A 85 -2.55 -0.78 -18.42
N THR A 86 -1.55 -1.40 -17.77
CA THR A 86 -0.66 -2.39 -18.43
C THR A 86 -0.85 -3.83 -17.96
N GLY A 87 -1.49 -4.03 -16.81
CA GLY A 87 -1.70 -5.35 -16.23
C GLY A 87 -2.77 -6.13 -16.96
N VAL A 88 -2.52 -7.42 -17.13
CA VAL A 88 -3.48 -8.39 -17.66
C VAL A 88 -4.24 -9.02 -16.48
N PRO A 89 -5.58 -9.05 -16.48
CA PRO A 89 -6.35 -9.75 -15.47
C PRO A 89 -6.16 -11.26 -15.63
N VAL A 90 -5.76 -11.94 -14.56
CA VAL A 90 -5.56 -13.39 -14.51
C VAL A 90 -6.06 -13.91 -13.17
N ASP A 91 -6.71 -15.06 -13.17
CA ASP A 91 -7.04 -15.78 -11.94
C ASP A 91 -5.88 -16.70 -11.55
N LEU A 92 -5.27 -16.45 -10.39
CA LEU A 92 -4.18 -17.29 -9.89
C LEU A 92 -4.67 -18.26 -8.83
N PRO A 93 -4.32 -19.56 -8.92
CA PRO A 93 -4.67 -20.53 -7.90
C PRO A 93 -3.88 -20.26 -6.61
N VAL A 94 -4.59 -20.26 -5.49
CA VAL A 94 -4.01 -20.22 -4.15
C VAL A 94 -3.50 -21.61 -3.81
N VAL A 95 -2.19 -21.80 -3.73
CA VAL A 95 -1.59 -23.11 -3.44
C VAL A 95 -1.45 -23.37 -1.94
N ALA A 96 -1.30 -22.31 -1.15
CA ALA A 96 -1.19 -22.41 0.31
C ALA A 96 -1.69 -21.12 0.98
N ALA A 97 -2.15 -21.26 2.21
CA ALA A 97 -2.51 -20.14 3.07
C ALA A 97 -1.92 -20.39 4.48
N PHE A 98 -1.24 -19.38 5.02
CA PHE A 98 -0.64 -19.43 6.35
C PHE A 98 -1.29 -18.36 7.21
N GLU A 99 -1.88 -18.77 8.33
CA GLU A 99 -2.30 -17.81 9.35
C GLU A 99 -1.05 -17.22 10.03
N THR A 100 -1.07 -15.91 10.25
CA THR A 100 -0.02 -15.23 11.01
C THR A 100 -0.60 -14.68 12.31
N THR A 101 0.28 -14.49 13.30
CA THR A 101 -0.07 -13.94 14.62
C THR A 101 -0.01 -12.42 14.65
N ASP A 102 0.36 -11.78 13.55
CA ASP A 102 0.31 -10.33 13.39
C ASP A 102 -1.16 -9.84 13.44
N GLU A 103 -1.46 -8.78 14.17
CA GLU A 103 -2.84 -8.26 14.23
C GLU A 103 -3.25 -7.54 12.93
N SER A 104 -2.27 -7.08 12.14
CA SER A 104 -2.48 -6.32 10.90
C SER A 104 -2.60 -7.20 9.65
N VAL A 105 -2.01 -8.40 9.69
CA VAL A 105 -2.05 -9.39 8.61
C VAL A 105 -2.66 -10.65 9.19
N ARG A 106 -3.66 -11.27 8.55
CA ARG A 106 -4.25 -12.50 9.11
C ARG A 106 -3.86 -13.74 8.33
N TYR A 107 -3.77 -13.62 7.01
CA TYR A 107 -3.32 -14.71 6.14
C TYR A 107 -2.24 -14.24 5.19
N GLN A 108 -1.23 -15.08 4.99
CA GLN A 108 -0.31 -15.03 3.87
C GLN A 108 -0.72 -16.11 2.86
N LEU A 109 -1.12 -15.69 1.66
CA LEU A 109 -1.52 -16.56 0.58
C LEU A 109 -0.35 -16.74 -0.38
N GLN A 110 -0.08 -17.98 -0.79
CA GLN A 110 0.83 -18.29 -1.88
C GLN A 110 0.02 -18.55 -3.15
N LEU A 111 0.31 -17.81 -4.21
CA LEU A 111 -0.35 -17.87 -5.50
C LEU A 111 0.62 -18.43 -6.54
N ARG A 112 0.19 -19.37 -7.38
CA ARG A 112 1.06 -19.92 -8.44
C ARG A 112 0.89 -19.12 -9.73
N LEU A 113 1.99 -18.73 -10.36
CA LEU A 113 1.95 -18.10 -11.68
C LEU A 113 1.55 -19.10 -12.79
N PRO A 114 0.88 -18.64 -13.88
CA PRO A 114 0.33 -19.52 -14.91
C PRO A 114 1.40 -20.22 -15.75
N GLU A 115 2.54 -19.56 -15.99
CA GLU A 115 3.65 -20.07 -16.78
C GLU A 115 4.98 -19.61 -16.17
N PRO A 116 5.76 -20.48 -15.55
CA PRO A 116 7.17 -20.21 -15.39
C PRO A 116 7.94 -20.88 -16.53
N ALA A 117 8.71 -20.10 -17.28
CA ALA A 117 9.69 -20.62 -18.24
C ALA A 117 10.84 -21.43 -17.57
N GLY A 118 10.82 -21.64 -16.25
CA GLY A 118 11.90 -22.32 -15.52
C GLY A 118 11.58 -22.92 -14.15
N GLY A 119 10.31 -23.01 -13.73
CA GLY A 119 9.94 -23.62 -12.44
C GLY A 119 9.12 -22.72 -11.52
N GLN A 120 8.40 -23.38 -10.62
CA GLN A 120 7.33 -22.90 -9.74
C GLN A 120 7.59 -21.52 -9.09
N GLU A 121 7.35 -20.41 -9.81
CA GLU A 121 7.35 -19.08 -9.22
C GLU A 121 6.02 -18.87 -8.48
N TYR A 122 6.13 -18.52 -7.20
CA TYR A 122 4.99 -18.21 -6.35
C TYR A 122 5.01 -16.73 -5.98
N LEU A 123 3.82 -16.14 -5.93
CA LEU A 123 3.61 -14.81 -5.39
C LEU A 123 3.05 -14.94 -3.98
N VAL A 124 3.54 -14.11 -3.05
CA VAL A 124 3.05 -14.09 -1.67
C VAL A 124 2.19 -12.86 -1.47
N HIS A 125 0.91 -13.05 -1.15
CA HIS A 125 -0.01 -11.97 -0.82
C HIS A 125 -0.33 -11.98 0.67
N SER A 126 -0.05 -10.88 1.37
CA SER A 126 -0.50 -10.67 2.74
C SER A 126 -1.87 -9.99 2.75
N CYS A 127 -2.86 -10.58 3.40
CA CYS A 127 -4.20 -10.01 3.48
C CYS A 127 -4.70 -9.88 4.94
N GLY A 128 -5.40 -8.77 5.19
CA GLY A 128 -6.10 -8.51 6.45
C GLY A 128 -7.48 -9.17 6.53
N TYR A 129 -8.18 -8.95 7.65
CA TYR A 129 -9.44 -9.62 8.01
C TYR A 129 -10.57 -9.54 6.96
N HIS A 130 -10.58 -8.50 6.13
CA HIS A 130 -11.67 -8.26 5.17
C HIS A 130 -11.31 -8.56 3.70
N GLY A 131 -10.02 -8.73 3.36
CA GLY A 131 -9.57 -8.68 1.96
C GLY A 131 -9.63 -10.01 1.20
N CYS A 132 -9.18 -11.10 1.82
CA CYS A 132 -9.07 -12.43 1.17
C CYS A 132 -9.29 -13.62 2.12
N VAL A 133 -9.92 -13.44 3.28
CA VAL A 133 -10.13 -14.54 4.25
C VAL A 133 -10.89 -15.72 3.64
N ALA A 134 -11.88 -15.44 2.77
CA ALA A 134 -12.60 -16.49 2.06
C ALA A 134 -11.67 -17.34 1.17
N ALA A 135 -10.79 -16.68 0.42
CA ALA A 135 -9.79 -17.36 -0.42
C ALA A 135 -8.75 -18.11 0.43
N GLY A 136 -8.30 -17.53 1.55
CA GLY A 136 -7.39 -18.20 2.48
C GLY A 136 -7.99 -19.45 3.11
N ARG A 137 -9.27 -19.42 3.48
CA ARG A 137 -10.00 -20.57 4.04
C ARG A 137 -10.29 -21.66 3.00
N ALA A 138 -10.45 -21.27 1.74
CA ALA A 138 -10.75 -22.19 0.64
C ALA A 138 -9.49 -22.73 -0.06
N ALA A 139 -8.29 -22.31 0.37
CA ALA A 139 -7.03 -22.86 -0.12
C ALA A 139 -6.94 -24.39 0.12
N PRO A 140 -6.41 -25.19 -0.82
CA PRO A 140 -5.78 -24.79 -2.09
C PRO A 140 -6.76 -24.71 -3.28
N HIS A 141 -8.07 -24.77 -3.05
CA HIS A 141 -9.10 -24.83 -4.09
C HIS A 141 -9.68 -23.46 -4.45
N ALA A 142 -9.03 -22.38 -4.01
CA ALA A 142 -9.43 -21.02 -4.30
C ALA A 142 -8.63 -20.44 -5.45
N GLU A 143 -9.29 -19.61 -6.25
CA GLU A 143 -8.65 -18.75 -7.24
C GLU A 143 -8.80 -17.30 -6.77
N LEU A 144 -7.78 -16.50 -7.05
CA LEU A 144 -7.74 -15.10 -6.69
C LEU A 144 -7.51 -14.24 -7.94
N PRO A 145 -8.40 -13.29 -8.25
CA PRO A 145 -8.22 -12.41 -9.39
C PRO A 145 -7.08 -11.42 -9.12
N VAL A 146 -6.13 -11.35 -10.04
CA VAL A 146 -4.99 -10.43 -9.98
C VAL A 146 -4.82 -9.68 -11.30
N LEU A 147 -4.18 -8.52 -11.23
CA LEU A 147 -3.57 -7.86 -12.38
C LEU A 147 -2.09 -8.22 -12.41
N LEU A 148 -1.60 -8.66 -13.57
CA LEU A 148 -0.22 -9.08 -13.77
C LEU A 148 0.42 -8.28 -14.92
N ASP A 149 1.55 -7.61 -14.65
CA ASP A 149 2.41 -7.00 -15.66
C ASP A 149 3.75 -7.75 -15.66
N ALA A 150 3.88 -8.72 -16.55
CA ALA A 150 5.07 -9.55 -16.66
C ALA A 150 6.31 -8.77 -17.14
N THR A 151 6.11 -7.68 -17.90
CA THR A 151 7.20 -6.84 -18.41
C THR A 151 7.85 -6.06 -17.28
N ARG A 152 7.05 -5.51 -16.37
CA ARG A 152 7.54 -4.76 -15.20
C ARG A 152 7.73 -5.60 -13.95
N LYS A 153 7.37 -6.88 -14.00
CA LYS A 153 7.36 -7.79 -12.84
C LYS A 153 6.54 -7.22 -11.68
N THR A 154 5.43 -6.55 -11.99
CA THR A 154 4.49 -6.00 -11.01
C THR A 154 3.17 -6.75 -11.05
N TRP A 155 2.51 -6.85 -9.89
CA TRP A 155 1.24 -7.55 -9.78
C TRP A 155 0.41 -6.99 -8.64
N GLY A 156 -0.89 -7.26 -8.61
CA GLY A 156 -1.77 -6.78 -7.53
C GLY A 156 -3.09 -7.52 -7.48
N VAL A 157 -3.60 -7.77 -6.27
CA VAL A 157 -4.86 -8.50 -6.06
C VAL A 157 -6.06 -7.58 -6.25
N ILE A 158 -7.05 -8.06 -7.00
CA ILE A 158 -8.32 -7.37 -7.22
C ILE A 158 -9.28 -7.70 -6.06
N HIS A 159 -9.37 -6.82 -5.07
CA HIS A 159 -10.39 -6.91 -4.03
C HIS A 159 -11.74 -6.33 -4.53
N GLY A 160 -12.85 -7.02 -4.22
CA GLY A 160 -14.18 -6.78 -4.81
C GLY A 160 -14.68 -5.33 -4.81
N SER A 161 -15.48 -5.02 -5.84
CA SER A 161 -16.08 -3.72 -6.26
C SER A 161 -15.20 -2.72 -7.04
N ASN A 162 -14.05 -3.14 -7.56
CA ASN A 162 -13.23 -2.32 -8.48
C ASN A 162 -13.32 -2.75 -9.96
N VAL A 163 -14.38 -3.47 -10.35
CA VAL A 163 -14.68 -3.80 -11.75
C VAL A 163 -15.95 -3.04 -12.15
N SER A 164 -15.77 -1.78 -12.57
CA SER A 164 -16.74 -1.02 -13.37
C SER A 164 -16.01 0.10 -14.09
#